data_AF-A0A9P9S2A0-F1
#
_entry.id   AF-A0A9P9S2A0-F1
#
_cell.length_a   1.000
_cell.length_b   1.000
_cell.length_c   1.000
_cell.angle_alpha   90.00
_cell.angle_beta   90.00
_cell.angle_gamma   90.00
#
_symmetry.space_group_name_H-M   'P 1'
#
loop_
_entity.id
_entity.type
_entity.pdbx_description
1 polymer ?
#
loop_
_entity_poly.entity_id
_entity_poly.type
_entity_poly.pdbx_seq_one_letter_code
_entity_poly.pdbx_strand_id
1 'polypeptide(L)'
;MDRLNVFASGRESPGGSGTLVFTHCTMATTIAKQYTRLRSLWPKDALRPNLPFTRAIEHHGLPYGVQPSALAAENLQPSASVLAKPTTTSTSAPQNLQREQAQVNALYSLLEDRYSNKYALSSGVLKPTSAPEHYSNLMEEIARAPQKSWWQAKLDEWKMKVRWT
;
A
#
# COMPACT_ATOMS: atom_id res chain seq x y z
N MET A 1 42.98 58.90 -37.72
CA MET A 1 44.10 57.97 -37.49
C MET A 1 43.71 57.07 -36.33
N ASP A 2 43.10 55.93 -36.63
CA ASP A 2 43.72 54.58 -36.53
C ASP A 2 43.29 53.94 -35.18
N ARG A 3 42.75 52.73 -35.05
CA ARG A 3 42.69 51.56 -35.93
C ARG A 3 41.46 50.69 -35.62
N LEU A 4 41.14 49.89 -36.63
CA LEU A 4 40.17 48.80 -36.68
C LEU A 4 40.35 47.80 -35.52
N ASN A 5 39.23 47.26 -35.02
CA ASN A 5 39.21 45.86 -34.60
C ASN A 5 37.98 45.16 -35.18
N VAL A 6 38.27 44.10 -35.92
CA VAL A 6 37.38 43.15 -36.57
C VAL A 6 37.31 41.92 -35.66
N PHE A 7 36.11 41.43 -35.33
CA PHE A 7 35.81 40.03 -34.96
C PHE A 7 34.28 39.88 -34.97
N ALA A 8 33.67 39.31 -36.02
CA ALA A 8 33.41 37.88 -36.24
C ALA A 8 32.37 37.24 -35.28
N SER A 9 31.18 36.99 -35.85
CA SER A 9 30.43 35.72 -35.89
C SER A 9 30.08 34.93 -34.60
N GLY A 10 28.86 34.38 -34.59
CA GLY A 10 28.44 33.24 -33.75
C GLY A 10 27.54 33.67 -32.57
N ARG A 11 26.20 33.56 -32.62
CA ARG A 11 25.34 32.36 -32.71
C ARG A 11 25.46 31.45 -31.50
N GLU A 12 24.72 31.74 -30.43
CA GLU A 12 24.25 30.69 -29.53
C GLU A 12 23.07 31.15 -28.66
N SER A 13 21.91 30.65 -29.08
CA SER A 13 20.69 30.56 -28.29
C SER A 13 20.93 29.56 -27.16
N PRO A 14 20.75 29.91 -25.87
CA PRO A 14 20.74 28.89 -24.83
C PRO A 14 19.39 28.18 -24.90
N GLY A 15 19.43 26.97 -25.45
CA GLY A 15 18.31 26.04 -25.52
C GLY A 15 17.69 25.82 -24.15
N GLY A 16 16.38 26.05 -24.08
CA GLY A 16 15.52 25.68 -22.96
C GLY A 16 15.31 24.17 -22.90
N SER A 17 16.30 23.44 -22.39
CA SER A 17 16.23 21.98 -22.19
C SER A 17 16.67 21.55 -20.78
N GLY A 18 16.57 22.43 -19.77
CA GLY A 18 17.00 22.15 -18.40
C GLY A 18 15.88 21.92 -17.36
N THR A 19 14.64 22.32 -17.66
CA THR A 19 13.58 22.39 -16.61
C THR A 19 12.90 21.05 -16.32
N LEU A 20 13.06 20.04 -17.18
CA LEU A 20 12.30 18.80 -17.09
C LEU A 20 12.91 17.75 -16.15
N VAL A 21 14.21 17.83 -15.85
CA VAL A 21 14.88 16.86 -14.96
C VAL A 21 14.76 17.22 -13.48
N PHE A 22 14.63 18.52 -13.16
CA PHE A 22 14.52 18.99 -11.76
C PHE A 22 13.14 18.76 -11.14
N THR A 23 12.07 18.83 -11.94
CA THR A 23 10.70 18.53 -11.48
C THR A 23 10.55 17.07 -11.06
N HIS A 24 11.25 16.14 -11.70
CA HIS A 24 11.14 14.72 -11.37
C HIS A 24 11.81 14.36 -10.04
N CYS A 25 12.94 15.00 -9.68
CA CYS A 25 13.65 14.72 -8.43
C CYS A 25 12.88 15.25 -7.18
N THR A 26 12.21 16.40 -7.32
CA THR A 26 11.34 16.95 -6.26
C THR A 26 10.10 16.09 -6.05
N MET A 27 9.44 15.67 -7.14
CA MET A 27 8.25 14.81 -7.08
C MET A 27 8.54 13.42 -6.49
N ALA A 28 9.68 12.80 -6.83
CA ALA A 28 10.10 11.54 -6.21
C ALA A 28 10.30 11.67 -4.70
N THR A 29 10.90 12.78 -4.25
CA THR A 29 11.12 13.07 -2.83
C THR A 29 9.80 13.29 -2.08
N THR A 30 8.81 13.96 -2.69
CA THR A 30 7.49 14.14 -2.08
C THR A 30 6.72 12.82 -1.95
N ILE A 31 6.82 11.94 -2.95
CA ILE A 31 6.21 10.61 -2.94
C ILE A 31 6.80 9.76 -1.80
N ALA A 32 8.14 9.74 -1.65
CA ALA A 32 8.79 9.02 -0.56
C ALA A 32 8.33 9.49 0.83
N LYS A 33 8.17 10.81 1.02
CA LYS A 33 7.62 11.38 2.26
C LYS A 33 6.16 10.96 2.48
N GLN A 34 5.34 10.98 1.43
CA GLN A 34 3.94 10.58 1.51
C GLN A 34 3.82 9.10 1.90
N TYR A 35 4.61 8.21 1.31
CA TYR A 35 4.62 6.80 1.68
C TYR A 35 5.09 6.54 3.10
N THR A 36 6.10 7.28 3.57
CA THR A 36 6.55 7.21 4.97
C THR A 36 5.43 7.59 5.94
N ARG A 37 4.66 8.64 5.63
CA ARG A 37 3.49 9.04 6.42
C ARG A 37 2.38 7.98 6.38
N LEU A 38 2.01 7.52 5.19
CA LEU A 38 0.99 6.49 4.99
C LEU A 38 1.30 5.23 5.80
N ARG A 39 2.54 4.78 5.76
CA ARG A 39 3.02 3.65 6.58
C ARG A 39 2.75 3.85 8.08
N SER A 40 3.02 5.04 8.60
CA SER A 40 2.88 5.33 10.04
C SER A 40 1.42 5.42 10.49
N LEU A 41 0.54 5.88 9.61
CA LEU A 41 -0.88 6.06 9.91
C LEU A 41 -1.69 4.79 9.67
N TRP A 42 -1.16 3.82 8.92
CA TRP A 42 -1.90 2.63 8.55
C TRP A 42 -2.23 1.75 9.77
N PRO A 43 -3.48 1.31 9.94
CA PRO A 43 -3.85 0.42 11.04
C PRO A 43 -3.16 -0.94 10.88
N LYS A 44 -2.88 -1.57 12.03
CA LYS A 44 -2.35 -2.95 12.08
C LYS A 44 -3.47 -3.94 11.82
N ASP A 45 -3.36 -4.73 10.75
CA ASP A 45 -4.33 -5.77 10.40
C ASP A 45 -4.14 -7.01 11.30
N ALA A 46 -5.03 -7.19 12.27
CA ALA A 46 -4.99 -8.31 13.22
C ALA A 46 -5.39 -9.66 12.60
N LEU A 47 -6.14 -9.66 11.48
CA LEU A 47 -6.59 -10.89 10.83
C LEU A 47 -5.48 -11.54 10.00
N ARG A 48 -4.45 -10.75 9.64
CA ARG A 48 -3.33 -11.21 8.80
C ARG A 48 -1.99 -10.69 9.33
N PRO A 49 -1.53 -11.18 10.50
CA PRO A 49 -0.29 -10.71 11.11
C PRO A 49 0.95 -10.95 10.24
N ASN A 50 0.94 -11.99 9.40
CA ASN A 50 2.04 -12.34 8.50
C ASN A 50 2.03 -11.59 7.16
N LEU A 51 0.93 -10.91 6.84
CA LEU A 51 0.72 -10.26 5.54
C LEU A 51 0.19 -8.81 5.69
N PRO A 52 0.87 -7.94 6.47
CA PRO A 52 0.40 -6.59 6.67
C PRO A 52 0.53 -5.79 5.38
N PHE A 53 -0.52 -5.03 5.04
CA PHE A 53 -0.55 -4.18 3.85
C PHE A 53 0.61 -3.16 3.80
N THR A 54 1.14 -2.78 4.97
CA THR A 54 2.35 -1.97 5.11
C THR A 54 3.53 -2.51 4.29
N ARG A 55 3.66 -3.84 4.12
CA ARG A 55 4.70 -4.45 3.28
C ARG A 55 4.53 -4.13 1.80
N ALA A 56 3.30 -4.06 1.31
CA ALA A 56 3.04 -3.62 -0.06
C ALA A 56 3.44 -2.15 -0.22
N ILE A 57 3.05 -1.28 0.73
CA ILE A 57 3.43 0.14 0.72
C ILE A 57 4.96 0.31 0.70
N GLU A 58 5.68 -0.46 1.52
CA GLU A 58 7.15 -0.49 1.51
C GLU A 58 7.70 -0.88 0.15
N HIS A 59 7.24 -2.00 -0.40
CA HIS A 59 7.70 -2.52 -1.68
C HIS A 59 7.53 -1.49 -2.82
N HIS A 60 6.41 -0.77 -2.81
CA HIS A 60 6.15 0.31 -3.77
C HIS A 60 7.00 1.57 -3.51
N GLY A 61 7.37 1.85 -2.25
CA GLY A 61 8.21 2.98 -1.87
C GLY A 61 9.72 2.78 -2.08
N LEU A 62 10.20 1.53 -2.16
CA LEU A 62 11.62 1.19 -2.39
C LEU A 62 12.26 1.91 -3.59
N PRO A 63 11.67 1.95 -4.80
CA PRO A 63 12.24 2.68 -5.94
C PRO A 63 12.39 4.18 -5.72
N TYR A 64 11.72 4.74 -4.70
CA TYR A 64 11.75 6.16 -4.34
C TYR A 64 12.61 6.45 -3.10
N GLY A 65 13.32 5.44 -2.55
CA GLY A 65 14.20 5.59 -1.40
C GLY A 65 13.52 5.50 -0.03
N VAL A 66 12.30 4.93 0.04
CA VAL A 66 11.64 4.65 1.33
C VAL A 66 12.35 3.50 2.02
N GLN A 67 12.83 3.72 3.23
CA GLN A 67 13.52 2.68 4.00
C GLN A 67 12.52 1.69 4.63
N PRO A 68 12.76 0.37 4.55
CA PRO A 68 11.98 -0.62 5.28
C PRO A 68 12.26 -0.45 6.78
N SER A 69 11.22 -0.30 7.63
CA SER A 69 11.43 -0.22 9.08
C SER A 69 11.77 -1.60 9.62
N ALA A 70 12.85 -1.65 10.40
CA ALA A 70 13.48 -2.85 10.92
C ALA A 70 12.55 -3.83 11.67
N LEU A 71 11.46 -3.35 12.27
CA LEU A 71 10.50 -4.18 13.02
C LEU A 71 9.69 -5.16 12.14
N ALA A 72 9.67 -4.96 10.82
CA ALA A 72 8.97 -5.87 9.93
C ALA A 72 9.80 -7.12 9.58
N ALA A 73 11.13 -7.06 9.74
CA ALA A 73 12.05 -8.13 9.37
C ALA A 73 12.16 -9.26 10.41
N GLU A 74 11.68 -9.04 11.64
CA GLU A 74 11.88 -9.98 12.75
C GLU A 74 10.88 -11.15 12.77
N ASN A 75 9.79 -11.10 12.01
CA ASN A 75 8.70 -12.07 12.15
C ASN A 75 8.35 -12.86 10.88
N LEU A 76 9.33 -13.39 10.13
CA LEU A 76 9.07 -14.50 9.19
C LEU A 76 10.27 -15.44 9.04
N GLN A 77 10.13 -16.61 9.67
CA GLN A 77 10.78 -17.87 9.33
C GLN A 77 10.21 -18.39 7.98
N PRO A 78 11.01 -19.09 7.14
CA PRO A 78 10.62 -19.40 5.76
C PRO A 78 9.65 -20.59 5.71
N SER A 79 8.44 -20.38 5.20
CA SER A 79 7.59 -21.48 4.70
C SER A 79 7.38 -21.28 3.21
N ALA A 80 8.14 -22.04 2.43
CA ALA A 80 8.06 -22.07 0.99
C ALA A 80 6.72 -22.64 0.49
N SER A 81 6.23 -22.04 -0.60
CA SER A 81 5.49 -22.67 -1.70
C SER A 81 4.09 -23.24 -1.41
N VAL A 82 3.06 -22.42 -1.66
CA VAL A 82 1.88 -22.89 -2.42
C VAL A 82 1.52 -21.84 -3.48
N LEU A 83 2.00 -22.12 -4.69
CA LEU A 83 1.46 -21.79 -6.01
C LEU A 83 0.29 -20.77 -6.06
N ALA A 84 0.62 -19.47 -6.11
CA ALA A 84 -0.23 -18.46 -6.71
C ALA A 84 0.50 -17.89 -7.93
N LYS A 85 0.04 -18.25 -9.13
CA LYS A 85 0.38 -17.51 -10.36
C LYS A 85 -0.14 -16.07 -10.17
N PRO A 86 0.73 -15.04 -10.22
CA PRO A 86 0.26 -13.66 -10.22
C PRO A 86 -0.20 -13.32 -11.64
N THR A 87 -1.50 -13.42 -11.90
CA THR A 87 -2.07 -12.84 -13.12
C THR A 87 -2.54 -11.42 -12.83
N THR A 88 -1.86 -10.51 -13.54
CA THR A 88 -2.17 -9.12 -13.89
C THR A 88 -1.84 -7.98 -12.91
N THR A 89 -0.76 -7.27 -13.31
CA THR A 89 -0.43 -5.85 -13.14
C THR A 89 -0.02 -5.31 -11.77
N SER A 90 1.28 -5.38 -11.47
CA SER A 90 2.07 -4.20 -11.04
C SER A 90 3.55 -4.54 -10.83
N THR A 91 4.26 -4.88 -11.92
CA THR A 91 5.70 -4.63 -11.99
C THR A 91 5.88 -3.19 -12.44
N SER A 92 5.81 -2.22 -11.52
CA SER A 92 6.13 -0.83 -11.84
C SER A 92 7.62 -0.60 -11.65
N ALA A 93 8.35 -0.79 -12.75
CA ALA A 93 9.54 0.02 -13.02
C ALA A 93 9.16 1.53 -12.87
N PRO A 94 10.10 2.42 -12.52
CA PRO A 94 9.86 3.81 -12.08
C PRO A 94 9.39 4.78 -13.19
N GLN A 95 8.65 4.30 -14.19
CA GLN A 95 8.42 5.04 -15.43
C GLN A 95 7.20 5.97 -15.39
N ASN A 96 6.41 6.01 -14.32
CA ASN A 96 5.20 6.86 -14.31
C ASN A 96 4.90 7.48 -12.93
N LEU A 97 5.61 8.57 -12.60
CA LEU A 97 5.39 9.36 -11.38
C LEU A 97 3.94 9.82 -11.23
N GLN A 98 3.25 10.12 -12.33
CA GLN A 98 1.84 10.50 -12.31
C GLN A 98 0.94 9.37 -11.80
N ARG A 99 1.20 8.12 -12.23
CA ARG A 99 0.44 6.97 -11.72
C ARG A 99 0.73 6.73 -10.24
N GLU A 100 1.98 6.90 -9.83
CA GLU A 100 2.36 6.78 -8.41
C GLU A 100 1.63 7.80 -7.54
N GLN A 101 1.54 9.04 -8.01
CA GLN A 101 0.79 10.09 -7.31
C GLN A 101 -0.70 9.76 -7.21
N ALA A 102 -1.29 9.17 -8.26
CA ALA A 102 -2.67 8.71 -8.23
C ALA A 102 -2.87 7.55 -7.25
N GLN A 103 -1.92 6.62 -7.15
CA GLN A 103 -1.93 5.52 -6.18
C GLN A 103 -1.84 6.04 -4.74
N VAL A 104 -0.93 6.98 -4.47
CA VAL A 104 -0.83 7.64 -3.16
C VAL A 104 -2.14 8.34 -2.80
N ASN A 105 -2.77 9.05 -3.74
CA ASN A 105 -4.06 9.70 -3.51
C ASN A 105 -5.19 8.68 -3.22
N ALA A 106 -5.22 7.57 -3.97
CA ALA A 106 -6.15 6.48 -3.69
C ALA A 106 -5.92 5.92 -2.27
N LEU A 107 -4.66 5.79 -1.85
CA LEU A 107 -4.29 5.31 -0.52
C LEU A 107 -4.77 6.24 0.60
N TYR A 108 -4.60 7.56 0.44
CA TYR A 108 -5.20 8.54 1.36
C TYR A 108 -6.72 8.49 1.36
N SER A 109 -7.34 8.30 0.19
CA SER A 109 -8.81 8.17 0.10
C SER A 109 -9.35 6.94 0.83
N LEU A 110 -8.58 5.85 0.86
CA LEU A 110 -8.91 4.65 1.64
C LEU A 110 -8.66 4.86 3.13
N LEU A 111 -7.56 5.51 3.50
CA LEU A 111 -7.21 5.76 4.90
C LEU A 111 -8.24 6.66 5.62
N GLU A 112 -8.81 7.62 4.90
CA GLU A 112 -9.86 8.53 5.40
C GLU A 112 -11.27 7.89 5.32
N ASP A 113 -11.38 6.61 4.96
CA ASP A 113 -12.66 5.91 4.75
C ASP A 113 -13.63 6.70 3.85
N ARG A 114 -13.10 7.47 2.89
CA ARG A 114 -13.86 8.46 2.10
C ARG A 114 -15.07 7.85 1.41
N TYR A 115 -14.94 6.60 0.94
CA TYR A 115 -16.02 5.89 0.25
C TYR A 115 -17.08 5.35 1.20
N SER A 116 -16.69 4.96 2.42
CA SER A 116 -17.63 4.57 3.46
C SER A 116 -18.52 5.75 3.86
N ASN A 117 -17.88 6.92 4.04
CA ASN A 117 -18.58 8.16 4.38
C ASN A 117 -19.46 8.68 3.24
N LYS A 118 -18.97 8.63 1.99
CA LYS A 118 -19.72 9.12 0.82
C LYS A 118 -20.92 8.24 0.49
N TYR A 119 -20.82 6.93 0.68
CA TYR A 119 -21.87 5.96 0.36
C TYR A 119 -22.28 5.20 1.62
N ALA A 120 -22.75 5.95 2.63
CA ALA A 120 -23.21 5.38 3.88
C ALA A 120 -24.33 4.37 3.64
N LEU A 121 -24.13 3.14 4.11
CA LEU A 121 -25.09 2.06 3.98
C LEU A 121 -26.26 2.29 4.95
N SER A 122 -27.49 2.12 4.46
CA SER A 122 -28.67 2.18 5.34
C SER A 122 -28.67 1.00 6.30
N SER A 123 -29.15 1.22 7.53
CA SER A 123 -29.24 0.18 8.56
C SER A 123 -30.14 -0.99 8.15
N GLY A 124 -31.14 -0.76 7.27
CA GLY A 124 -32.01 -1.80 6.74
C GLY A 124 -31.28 -2.77 5.80
N VAL A 125 -30.23 -2.34 5.09
CA VAL A 125 -29.42 -3.23 4.25
C VAL A 125 -28.56 -4.16 5.11
N LEU A 126 -28.07 -3.66 6.25
CA LEU A 126 -27.24 -4.42 7.20
C LEU A 126 -28.07 -5.27 8.18
N LYS A 127 -29.39 -5.24 8.11
CA LYS A 127 -30.29 -6.00 8.99
C LYS A 127 -31.37 -6.67 8.15
N PRO A 128 -31.08 -7.85 7.56
CA PRO A 128 -32.05 -8.54 6.72
C PRO A 128 -33.27 -8.95 7.55
N THR A 129 -34.46 -8.88 6.95
CA THR A 129 -35.74 -9.17 7.62
C THR A 129 -35.76 -10.54 8.30
N SER A 130 -35.12 -11.55 7.69
CA SER A 130 -35.08 -12.91 8.21
C SER A 130 -34.21 -13.09 9.46
N ALA A 131 -33.23 -12.21 9.69
CA ALA A 131 -32.30 -12.30 10.81
C ALA A 131 -31.64 -10.93 11.08
N PRO A 132 -32.30 -10.05 11.86
CA PRO A 132 -31.81 -8.68 12.07
C PRO A 132 -30.46 -8.61 12.81
N GLU A 133 -30.15 -9.64 13.61
CA GLU A 133 -28.90 -9.75 14.37
C GLU A 133 -27.80 -10.56 13.65
N HIS A 134 -27.99 -10.91 12.37
CA HIS A 134 -27.04 -11.74 11.65
C HIS A 134 -25.64 -11.11 11.58
N TYR A 135 -25.56 -9.87 11.11
CA TYR A 135 -24.27 -9.19 10.93
C TYR A 135 -23.66 -8.71 12.25
N SER A 136 -24.44 -8.39 13.27
CA SER A 136 -23.92 -8.04 14.61
C SER A 136 -23.20 -9.23 15.25
N ASN A 137 -23.83 -10.40 15.23
CA ASN A 137 -23.22 -11.65 15.71
C ASN A 137 -21.95 -12.01 14.91
N LEU A 138 -21.98 -11.80 13.59
CA LEU A 138 -20.85 -12.07 12.71
C LEU A 138 -19.67 -11.12 12.99
N MET A 139 -19.94 -9.83 13.23
CA MET A 139 -18.92 -8.86 13.63
C MET A 139 -18.30 -9.20 15.00
N GLU A 140 -19.10 -9.65 15.96
CA GLU A 140 -18.59 -10.11 17.26
C GLU A 140 -17.69 -11.35 17.11
N GLU A 141 -18.09 -12.31 16.27
CA GLU A 141 -17.27 -13.49 16.00
C GLU A 141 -15.95 -13.13 15.31
N ILE A 142 -15.97 -12.22 14.33
CA ILE A 142 -14.76 -11.73 13.64
C ILE A 142 -13.85 -10.98 14.61
N ALA A 143 -14.40 -10.14 15.49
CA ALA A 143 -13.61 -9.43 16.51
C ALA A 143 -12.97 -10.41 17.52
N ARG A 144 -13.63 -11.55 17.79
CA ARG A 144 -13.10 -12.63 18.63
C ARG A 144 -12.10 -13.53 17.90
N ALA A 145 -12.15 -13.61 16.57
CA ALA A 145 -11.28 -14.45 15.74
C ALA A 145 -9.76 -14.22 15.94
N PRO A 146 -9.21 -13.00 16.06
CA PRO A 146 -7.77 -12.82 16.31
C PRO A 146 -7.33 -13.35 17.69
N GLN A 147 -8.25 -13.49 18.66
CA GLN A 147 -8.01 -14.16 19.95
C GLN A 147 -8.31 -15.67 19.90
N LYS A 148 -9.09 -16.14 18.93
CA LYS A 148 -9.27 -17.57 18.64
C LYS A 148 -8.01 -18.08 17.95
N SER A 149 -7.05 -18.53 18.74
CA SER A 149 -5.80 -19.10 18.24
C SER A 149 -6.09 -20.17 17.17
N TRP A 150 -5.37 -20.12 16.05
CA TRP A 150 -5.27 -21.21 15.09
C TRP A 150 -4.97 -22.58 15.76
N TRP A 151 -4.35 -22.55 16.94
CA TRP A 151 -4.12 -23.68 17.84
C TRP A 151 -5.40 -24.30 18.42
N GLN A 152 -6.44 -23.53 18.73
CA GLN A 152 -7.76 -24.04 19.14
C GLN A 152 -8.47 -24.72 17.99
N ALA A 153 -8.40 -24.16 16.77
CA ALA A 153 -8.94 -24.81 15.58
C ALA A 153 -8.23 -26.16 15.30
N LYS A 154 -6.91 -26.24 15.52
CA LYS A 154 -6.13 -27.48 15.40
C LYS A 154 -6.40 -28.48 16.54
N LEU A 155 -6.60 -28.00 17.77
CA LEU A 155 -7.00 -28.82 18.92
C LEU A 155 -8.43 -29.37 18.76
N ASP A 156 -9.35 -28.57 18.23
CA ASP A 156 -10.72 -29.02 17.93
C ASP A 156 -10.72 -30.03 16.79
N GLU A 157 -9.88 -29.88 15.77
CA GLU A 157 -9.68 -30.88 14.73
C GLU A 157 -9.11 -32.20 15.30
N TRP A 158 -8.11 -32.12 16.21
CA TRP A 158 -7.57 -33.29 16.90
C TRP A 158 -8.59 -33.95 17.83
N LYS A 159 -9.40 -33.17 18.54
CA LYS A 159 -10.48 -33.65 19.41
C LYS A 159 -11.66 -34.21 18.61
N MET A 160 -11.92 -33.67 17.42
CA MET A 160 -12.85 -34.23 16.44
C MET A 160 -12.34 -35.57 15.92
N LYS A 161 -11.04 -35.71 15.66
CA LYS A 161 -10.45 -36.94 15.14
C LYS A 161 -10.39 -38.08 16.17
N VAL A 162 -10.13 -37.76 17.44
CA VAL A 162 -10.13 -38.76 18.54
C VAL A 162 -11.53 -39.28 18.85
N ARG A 163 -12.60 -38.53 18.57
CA ARG A 163 -13.97 -39.03 18.82
C ARG A 163 -14.51 -40.00 17.76
N TRP A 164 -13.79 -40.16 16.64
CA TRP A 164 -14.13 -41.09 15.55
C TRP A 164 -13.03 -42.17 15.40
N THR A 165 -12.45 -42.61 16.51
CA THR A 165 -11.69 -43.86 16.64
C THR A 165 -12.25 -44.61 17.82
#